data_AF-A0A8T5LW59-F1
#
_entry.id   AF-A0A8T5LW59-F1
#
_cell.length_a   1.000
_cell.length_b   1.000
_cell.length_c   1.000
_cell.angle_alpha   90.00
_cell.angle_beta   90.00
_cell.angle_gamma   90.00
#
_symmetry.space_group_name_H-M   'P 1'
#
loop_
_entity.id
_entity.type
_entity.pdbx_description
1 polymer ?
#
loop_
_entity_poly.entity_id
_entity_poly.type
_entity_poly.pdbx_seq_one_letter_code
_entity_poly.pdbx_strand_id
1 'polypeptide(L)' 'MLGNFFQSSKRIFIVSKKPNSQEFLQMSKITGIGIVLIGIIGFIVYFLFTFFGIGH' A
#
# COMPACT_ATOMS: atom_id res chain seq x y z
N MET A 1 25.98 -22.98 11.11
CA MET A 1 25.39 -21.67 11.44
C MET A 1 24.22 -21.31 10.53
N LEU A 2 24.37 -21.28 9.19
CA LEU A 2 23.28 -20.89 8.26
C LEU A 2 21.99 -21.74 8.30
N GLY A 3 22.09 -23.06 8.47
CA GLY A 3 20.92 -23.95 8.48
C GLY A 3 19.91 -23.65 9.60
N ASN A 4 20.39 -23.16 10.75
CA ASN A 4 19.55 -22.84 11.90
C ASN A 4 18.74 -21.55 11.67
N PHE A 5 19.27 -20.60 10.89
CA PHE A 5 18.53 -19.37 10.55
C PHE A 5 17.32 -19.69 9.67
N PHE A 6 17.48 -20.55 8.66
CA PHE A 6 16.36 -20.99 7.83
C PHE A 6 15.26 -21.70 8.62
N GLN A 7 15.64 -22.52 9.61
CA GLN A 7 14.68 -23.23 10.45
C GLN A 7 13.88 -22.28 11.36
N SER A 8 14.55 -21.27 11.93
CA SER A 8 13.90 -20.23 12.74
C SER A 8 12.98 -19.33 11.91
N SER A 9 13.42 -18.88 10.74
CA SER A 9 12.60 -18.10 9.80
C SER A 9 11.35 -18.86 9.35
N LYS A 10 11.45 -20.18 9.15
CA LYS A 10 10.30 -21.03 8.80
C LYS A 10 9.22 -21.04 9.89
N ARG A 11 9.60 -21.13 11.18
CA ARG A 11 8.65 -21.07 12.30
C ARG A 11 7.92 -19.73 12.36
N ILE A 12 8.63 -18.63 12.09
CA ILE A 12 8.06 -17.28 12.07
C ILE A 12 7.00 -17.17 10.97
N PHE A 13 7.32 -17.62 9.75
CA PHE A 13 6.38 -17.58 8.62
C PHE A 13 5.12 -18.43 8.86
N ILE A 14 5.23 -19.53 9.60
CA ILE A 14 4.09 -20.38 9.98
C ILE A 14 3.24 -19.71 11.08
N VAL A 15 3.86 -18.98 12.01
CA VAL A 15 3.16 -18.21 13.06
C VAL A 15 2.48 -16.97 12.50
N SER A 16 3.01 -16.38 11.42
CA SER A 16 2.36 -15.28 10.71
C SER A 16 1.02 -15.73 10.17
N LYS A 17 -0.07 -15.16 10.71
CA LYS A 17 -1.42 -15.44 10.24
C LYS A 17 -1.57 -14.95 8.80
N LYS A 18 -1.71 -15.89 7.86
CA LYS A 18 -2.06 -15.56 6.47
C LYS A 18 -3.40 -14.82 6.51
N PRO A 19 -3.49 -13.60 5.95
CA PRO A 19 -4.72 -12.82 5.98
C PRO A 19 -5.83 -13.63 5.29
N ASN A 20 -7.04 -13.60 5.85
CA ASN A 20 -8.18 -14.20 5.20
C ASN A 20 -8.49 -13.41 3.92
N SER A 21 -8.96 -14.10 2.87
CA SER A 21 -9.30 -13.46 1.59
C SER A 21 -10.33 -12.34 1.76
N GLN A 22 -11.23 -12.46 2.74
CA GLN A 22 -12.19 -11.40 3.08
C GLN A 22 -11.53 -10.17 3.73
N GLU A 23 -10.65 -10.37 4.72
CA GLU A 23 -9.90 -9.29 5.38
C GLU A 23 -9.00 -8.57 4.36
N PHE A 24 -8.32 -9.33 3.50
CA PHE A 24 -7.49 -8.78 2.43
C PHE A 24 -8.30 -7.90 1.48
N LEU A 25 -9.49 -8.37 1.07
CA LEU A 25 -10.35 -7.61 0.17
C LEU A 25 -10.90 -6.34 0.82
N GLN A 26 -11.24 -6.39 2.11
CA GLN A 26 -11.67 -5.20 2.86
C GLN A 26 -10.54 -4.17 2.95
N MET A 27 -9.34 -4.60 3.34
CA MET A 27 -8.16 -3.72 3.40
C MET A 27 -7.81 -3.15 2.02
N SER A 28 -7.84 -3.97 0.97
CA SER A 28 -7.58 -3.53 -0.40
C SER A 28 -8.58 -2.46 -0.87
N LYS A 29 -9.87 -2.60 -0.54
CA LYS A 29 -10.89 -1.59 -0.85
C LYS A 29 -10.63 -0.27 -0.12
N ILE A 30 -10.34 -0.33 1.18
CA ILE A 30 -10.07 0.87 1.99
C ILE A 30 -8.83 1.59 1.49
N THR A 31 -7.73 0.87 1.28
CA THR A 31 -6.47 1.42 0.75
C THR A 31 -6.66 1.95 -0.68
N GLY A 32 -7.41 1.24 -1.53
CA GLY A 32 -7.71 1.67 -2.89
C GLY A 32 -8.47 2.99 -2.91
N ILE A 33 -9.48 3.15 -2.04
CA ILE A 33 -10.22 4.41 -1.90
C ILE A 33 -9.28 5.53 -1.42
N GLY A 34 -8.38 5.25 -0.47
CA GLY A 34 -7.40 6.23 0.01
C GLY A 34 -6.45 6.71 -1.09
N ILE A 35 -5.92 5.79 -1.90
CA ILE A 35 -5.04 6.13 -3.03
C ILE A 35 -5.77 6.99 -4.06
N VAL A 36 -7.02 6.64 -4.39
CA VAL A 36 -7.84 7.41 -5.34
C VAL A 36 -8.10 8.83 -4.80
N LEU A 37 -8.46 8.97 -3.53
CA LEU A 37 -8.70 10.27 -2.90
C LEU A 37 -7.44 11.15 -2.94
N ILE A 38 -6.29 10.62 -2.50
CA ILE A 38 -5.02 11.37 -2.49
C ILE A 38 -4.60 11.70 -3.92
N GLY A 39 -4.77 10.77 -4.86
CA GLY A 39 -4.47 10.98 -6.28
C GLY A 39 -5.31 12.07 -6.91
N ILE A 40 -6.61 12.14 -6.61
CA ILE A 40 -7.51 13.21 -7.08
C ILE A 40 -7.08 14.56 -6.50
N ILE A 41 -6.77 14.62 -5.20
CA ILE A 41 -6.32 15.87 -4.57
C ILE A 41 -5.02 16.36 -5.22
N GLY A 42 -4.03 15.47 -5.39
CA GLY A 42 -2.77 15.81 -6.06
C GLY A 42 -2.97 16.21 -7.53
N PHE A 43 -3.88 15.53 -8.23
CA PHE A 43 -4.25 15.85 -9.61
C PHE A 43 -4.88 17.23 -9.71
N ILE A 44 -5.78 17.60 -8.80
CA ILE A 44 -6.41 18.93 -8.77
C ILE A 44 -5.35 20.00 -8.52
N VAL A 45 -4.45 19.79 -7.56
CA VAL A 45 -3.36 20.73 -7.27
C VAL A 45 -2.46 20.92 -8.49
N TYR A 46 -2.03 19.82 -9.13
CA TYR A 46 -1.23 19.87 -10.36
C TYR A 46 -1.97 20.59 -11.48
N PHE A 47 -3.25 20.24 -11.71
CA PHE A 47 -4.08 20.82 -12.75
C PHE A 47 -4.23 22.34 -12.57
N LEU A 48 -4.47 22.80 -11.33
CA LEU A 48 -4.54 24.22 -11.01
C LEU A 48 -3.18 24.91 -11.21
N PHE A 49 -2.08 24.28 -10.79
CA PHE A 49 -0.74 24.83 -10.93
C PHE A 49 -0.33 25.00 -12.40
N THR A 50 -0.61 23.99 -13.22
CA THR A 50 -0.38 24.03 -14.67
C THR A 50 -1.31 25.02 -15.36
N PHE A 51 -2.59 25.07 -15.00
CA PHE A 51 -3.57 25.96 -15.61
C PHE A 51 -3.32 27.44 -15.29
N PHE A 52 -2.95 27.76 -14.04
CA PHE A 52 -2.59 29.12 -13.65
C PHE A 52 -1.22 29.57 -14.17
N GLY A 53 -0.48 28.71 -14.88
CA GLY A 53 0.77 29.11 -15.54
C GLY A 53 1.87 29.56 -14.58
N ILE A 54 1.82 29.12 -13.32
CA ILE A 54 2.87 29.38 -12.31
C ILE A 54 4.11 28.49 -12.59
N GLY A 55 4.07 27.67 -13.65
CA GLY A 55 5.20 26.95 -14.21
C GLY A 55 5.79 27.64 -15.43
N HIS A 56 6.44 28.79 -15.20
CA HIS A 56 7.55 29.25 -16.02
C HIS A 56 8.80 29.37 -15.13
#